data_AF-A0A101WFZ5-F1
#
_entry.id   AF-A0A101WFZ5-F1
#
_cell.length_a   1.000
_cell.length_b   1.000
_cell.length_c   1.000
_cell.angle_alpha   90.00
_cell.angle_beta   90.00
_cell.angle_gamma   90.00
#
_symmetry.space_group_name_H-M   'P 1'
#
loop_
_entity.id
_entity.type
_entity.pdbx_description
1 polymer ?
#
loop_
_entity_poly.entity_id
_entity_poly.type
_entity_poly.pdbx_seq_one_letter_code
_entity_poly.pdbx_strand_id
1 'polypeptide(L)'
;MPGTQGSLRFLDGRIPLSNNLSEIAVKPVALTRKNSLFSDSVDGAVATATVFSVMNTATANNLDPYKYLEHVFRELPNLDLAKDCSVLDEYLPWSEKMQLTFKIQKTGFSEAEKGELQSETA
;
A
#
# COMPACT_ATOMS: atom_id res chain seq x y z
N MET A 1 21.41 -34.07 -26.49
CA MET A 1 21.14 -32.61 -26.52
C MET A 1 19.78 -32.35 -25.89
N PRO A 2 19.67 -31.96 -24.61
CA PRO A 2 18.39 -31.60 -24.02
C PRO A 2 18.17 -30.10 -24.24
N GLY A 3 17.56 -29.75 -25.37
CA GLY A 3 17.14 -28.39 -25.68
C GLY A 3 15.64 -28.22 -25.44
N THR A 4 15.24 -27.03 -25.00
CA THR A 4 13.87 -26.47 -25.06
C THR A 4 12.81 -26.93 -24.04
N GLN A 5 13.14 -26.91 -22.75
CA GLN A 5 12.14 -26.86 -21.65
C GLN A 5 11.77 -25.42 -21.25
N GLY A 6 11.78 -24.46 -22.18
CA GLY A 6 11.58 -23.03 -21.88
C GLY A 6 10.17 -22.48 -22.17
N SER A 7 9.36 -23.19 -22.96
CA SER A 7 8.12 -22.62 -23.55
C SER A 7 6.84 -22.90 -22.76
N LEU A 8 6.86 -23.77 -21.75
CA LEU A 8 5.64 -24.28 -21.11
C LEU A 8 5.07 -23.38 -20.01
N ARG A 9 5.78 -22.33 -19.58
CA ARG A 9 5.31 -21.41 -18.52
C ARG A 9 4.28 -20.38 -18.99
N PHE A 10 4.15 -20.13 -20.30
CA PHE A 10 3.24 -19.12 -20.85
C PHE A 10 1.88 -19.67 -21.28
N LEU A 11 1.66 -20.99 -21.14
CA LEU A 11 0.40 -21.67 -21.50
C LEU A 11 -0.55 -21.84 -20.31
N ASP A 12 -0.14 -21.45 -19.10
CA ASP A 12 -1.03 -21.46 -17.94
C ASP A 12 -1.95 -20.23 -18.01
N GLY A 13 -3.20 -20.44 -18.45
CA GLY A 13 -4.22 -19.40 -18.61
C GLY A 13 -4.65 -18.69 -17.32
N ARG A 14 -4.03 -19.02 -16.19
CA ARG A 14 -4.16 -18.32 -14.90
C ARG A 14 -3.32 -17.05 -14.81
N ILE A 15 -2.32 -16.89 -15.67
CA ILE A 15 -1.43 -15.72 -15.65
C ILE A 15 -1.99 -14.67 -16.63
N PRO A 16 -2.33 -13.45 -16.17
CA PRO A 16 -2.74 -12.40 -17.10
C PRO A 16 -1.58 -12.08 -18.06
N LEU A 17 -1.90 -12.01 -19.36
CA LEU A 17 -0.92 -11.70 -20.42
C LEU A 17 -0.36 -10.26 -20.29
N SER A 18 -1.05 -9.40 -19.55
CA SER A 18 -0.68 -7.99 -19.35
C SER A 18 -0.01 -7.75 -18.00
N ASN A 19 1.03 -6.91 -18.01
CA ASN A 19 1.76 -6.50 -16.82
C ASN A 19 1.09 -5.31 -16.07
N ASN A 20 -0.11 -4.92 -16.47
CA ASN A 20 -0.78 -3.72 -15.97
C ASN A 20 -0.94 -3.73 -14.44
N LEU A 21 -1.21 -4.90 -13.84
CA LEU A 21 -1.32 -5.03 -12.39
C LEU A 21 0.02 -4.77 -11.69
N SER A 22 1.11 -5.31 -12.20
CA SER A 22 2.45 -5.08 -11.64
C SER A 22 2.89 -3.63 -11.82
N GLU A 23 2.57 -3.02 -12.96
CA GLU A 23 2.86 -1.60 -13.22
C GLU A 23 2.09 -0.71 -12.24
N ILE A 24 0.82 -0.99 -11.99
CA ILE A 24 0.03 -0.28 -10.98
C ILE A 24 0.63 -0.48 -9.59
N ALA A 25 1.07 -1.68 -9.24
CA ALA A 25 1.69 -1.97 -7.94
C ALA A 25 3.03 -1.25 -7.72
N VAL A 26 3.84 -1.07 -8.78
CA VAL A 26 5.17 -0.43 -8.68
C VAL A 26 5.14 1.10 -8.85
N LYS A 27 4.08 1.65 -9.46
CA LYS A 27 3.89 3.10 -9.66
C LYS A 27 4.10 3.95 -8.40
N PRO A 28 3.53 3.61 -7.22
CA PRO A 28 3.73 4.38 -6.00
C PRO A 28 5.20 4.47 -5.60
N VAL A 29 5.94 3.35 -5.69
CA VAL A 29 7.36 3.30 -5.37
C VAL A 29 8.18 4.18 -6.32
N ALA A 30 7.87 4.12 -7.62
CA ALA A 30 8.54 4.94 -8.63
C ALA A 30 8.27 6.45 -8.45
N LEU A 31 7.04 6.82 -8.11
CA LEU A 31 6.66 8.21 -7.82
C LEU A 31 7.33 8.72 -6.53
N THR A 32 7.37 7.91 -5.48
CA THR A 32 8.03 8.30 -4.23
C THR A 32 9.53 8.46 -4.39
N ARG A 33 10.20 7.63 -5.19
CA ARG A 33 11.63 7.82 -5.52
C ARG A 33 11.90 9.20 -6.12
N LYS A 34 10.96 9.75 -6.90
CA LYS A 34 11.09 11.09 -7.51
C LYS A 34 10.86 12.23 -6.50
N ASN A 35 10.09 11.98 -5.43
CA ASN A 35 9.66 12.99 -4.46
C ASN A 35 10.30 12.85 -3.06
N SER A 36 11.10 11.81 -2.84
CA SER A 36 11.68 11.50 -1.53
C SER A 36 13.10 12.04 -1.40
N LEU A 37 13.30 12.92 -0.43
CA LEU A 37 14.62 13.47 -0.06
C LEU A 37 15.55 12.41 0.54
N PHE A 38 15.03 11.22 0.91
CA PHE A 38 15.74 10.20 1.67
C PHE A 38 15.86 8.85 0.95
N SER A 39 15.41 8.74 -0.31
CA SER A 39 15.47 7.47 -1.06
C SER A 39 16.76 7.29 -1.88
N ASP A 40 17.78 8.14 -1.66
CA ASP A 40 19.08 8.03 -2.33
C ASP A 40 20.04 7.04 -1.64
N SER A 41 19.76 6.68 -0.37
CA SER A 41 20.48 5.64 0.36
C SER A 41 19.73 4.30 0.37
N VAL A 42 20.48 3.19 0.46
CA VAL A 42 19.91 1.83 0.54
C VAL A 42 19.00 1.70 1.76
N ASP A 43 19.43 2.23 2.91
CA ASP A 43 18.64 2.20 4.15
C ASP A 43 17.33 3.00 4.01
N GLY A 44 17.39 4.15 3.34
CA GLY A 44 16.20 4.96 3.09
C GLY A 44 15.22 4.30 2.12
N ALA A 45 15.74 3.55 1.14
CA ALA A 45 14.91 2.74 0.24
C ALA A 45 14.21 1.60 1.01
N VAL A 46 14.92 0.90 1.91
CA VAL A 46 14.35 -0.17 2.74
C VAL A 46 13.29 0.36 3.70
N ALA A 47 13.54 1.48 4.38
CA ALA A 47 12.57 2.11 5.27
C ALA A 47 11.29 2.50 4.52
N THR A 48 11.45 3.14 3.36
CA THR A 48 10.33 3.55 2.50
C THR A 48 9.52 2.34 2.00
N ALA A 49 10.20 1.28 1.56
CA ALA A 49 9.55 0.04 1.12
C ALA A 49 8.74 -0.59 2.26
N THR A 50 9.28 -0.59 3.49
CA THR A 50 8.59 -1.13 4.67
C THR A 50 7.28 -0.37 4.94
N VAL A 51 7.31 0.96 4.91
CA VAL A 51 6.11 1.78 5.12
C VAL A 51 5.07 1.52 4.03
N PHE A 52 5.47 1.44 2.76
CA PHE A 52 4.53 1.11 1.68
C PHE A 52 3.96 -0.29 1.78
N SER A 53 4.75 -1.28 2.21
CA SER A 53 4.23 -2.63 2.44
C SER A 53 3.13 -2.64 3.49
N VAL A 54 3.28 -1.90 4.59
CA VAL A 54 2.24 -1.78 5.62
C VAL A 54 1.00 -1.07 5.08
N MET A 55 1.19 0.04 4.38
CA MET A 55 0.08 0.81 3.77
C MET A 55 -0.70 -0.01 2.72
N ASN A 56 0.01 -0.72 1.85
CA ASN A 56 -0.59 -1.59 0.84
C ASN A 56 -1.32 -2.77 1.50
N THR A 57 -0.77 -3.32 2.59
CA THR A 57 -1.43 -4.39 3.34
C THR A 57 -2.73 -3.89 3.98
N ALA A 58 -2.73 -2.70 4.59
CA ALA A 58 -3.94 -2.08 5.14
C ALA A 58 -5.00 -1.82 4.04
N THR A 59 -4.56 -1.29 2.90
CA THR A 59 -5.43 -1.05 1.73
C THR A 59 -6.00 -2.35 1.18
N ALA A 60 -5.20 -3.42 1.08
CA ALA A 60 -5.67 -4.73 0.64
C ALA A 60 -6.70 -5.37 1.60
N ASN A 61 -6.69 -4.97 2.87
CA ASN A 61 -7.68 -5.36 3.88
C ASN A 61 -8.88 -4.38 3.96
N ASN A 62 -9.02 -3.46 3.00
CA ASN A 62 -10.08 -2.43 2.95
C ASN A 62 -10.12 -1.49 4.18
N LEU A 63 -8.97 -1.24 4.79
CA LEU A 63 -8.81 -0.29 5.89
C LEU A 63 -8.41 1.09 5.35
N ASP A 64 -8.80 2.15 6.06
CA ASP A 64 -8.26 3.49 5.88
C ASP A 64 -6.80 3.51 6.36
N PRO A 65 -5.80 3.54 5.45
CA PRO A 65 -4.41 3.34 5.81
C PRO A 65 -3.87 4.47 6.69
N TYR A 66 -4.39 5.68 6.57
CA TYR A 66 -3.94 6.83 7.35
C TYR A 66 -4.35 6.68 8.82
N LYS A 67 -5.65 6.43 9.07
CA LYS A 67 -6.16 6.24 10.44
C LYS A 67 -5.60 5.00 11.11
N TYR A 68 -5.42 3.93 10.34
CA TYR A 68 -4.78 2.71 10.83
C TYR A 68 -3.35 2.99 11.31
N LEU A 69 -2.51 3.65 10.48
CA LEU A 69 -1.14 3.98 10.87
C LEU A 69 -1.08 4.91 12.07
N GLU A 70 -1.95 5.92 12.13
CA GLU A 70 -2.05 6.83 13.28
C GLU A 70 -2.35 6.06 14.58
N HIS A 71 -3.32 5.15 14.54
CA HIS A 71 -3.65 4.31 15.69
C HIS A 71 -2.49 3.41 16.10
N VAL A 72 -1.88 2.74 15.12
CA VAL A 72 -0.74 1.85 15.34
C VAL A 72 0.44 2.60 15.97
N PHE A 73 0.80 3.78 15.47
CA PHE A 73 1.89 4.58 16.04
C PHE A 73 1.56 5.16 17.42
N ARG A 74 0.28 5.36 17.75
CA ARG A 74 -0.13 5.84 19.07
C ARG A 74 -0.11 4.74 20.12
N GLU A 75 -0.55 3.53 19.76
CA GLU A 75 -0.72 2.43 20.72
C GLU A 75 0.52 1.53 20.84
N LEU A 76 1.30 1.31 19.75
CA LEU A 76 2.49 0.44 19.78
C LEU A 76 3.57 0.84 20.79
N PRO A 77 3.95 2.14 20.93
CA PRO A 77 5.00 2.53 21.88
C PRO A 77 4.62 2.27 23.34
N ASN A 78 3.32 2.14 23.62
CA ASN A 78 2.80 1.87 24.95
C ASN A 78 2.77 0.36 25.27
N LEU A 79 3.04 -0.51 24.28
CA LEU A 79 3.07 -1.95 24.44
C LEU A 79 4.49 -2.44 24.73
N ASP A 80 4.62 -3.34 25.71
CA ASP A 80 5.86 -4.07 25.95
C ASP A 80 5.96 -5.28 25.01
N LEU A 81 6.33 -5.00 23.76
CA LEU A 81 6.46 -5.99 22.67
C LEU A 81 7.48 -7.10 22.99
N ALA A 82 8.40 -6.87 23.94
CA ALA A 82 9.40 -7.84 24.34
C ALA A 82 8.82 -8.98 25.21
N LYS A 83 7.65 -8.76 25.83
CA LYS A 83 7.02 -9.74 26.73
C LYS A 83 5.91 -10.51 26.04
N ASP A 84 5.02 -9.83 25.31
CA ASP A 84 3.81 -10.45 24.76
C ASP A 84 3.65 -10.18 23.26
N CYS A 85 4.24 -11.04 22.44
CA CYS A 85 4.13 -10.97 20.99
C CYS A 85 2.69 -11.23 20.50
N SER A 86 1.88 -11.97 21.27
CA SER A 86 0.49 -12.27 20.94
C SER A 86 -0.43 -11.04 20.93
N VAL A 87 -0.08 -9.97 21.63
CA VAL A 87 -0.89 -8.73 21.61
C VAL A 87 -0.72 -8.00 20.28
N LEU A 88 0.41 -8.19 19.59
CA LEU A 88 0.66 -7.61 18.27
C LEU A 88 -0.36 -8.11 17.23
N ASP A 89 -0.82 -9.37 17.35
CA ASP A 89 -1.78 -9.96 16.42
C ASP A 89 -3.11 -9.18 16.38
N GLU A 90 -3.51 -8.56 17.49
CA GLU A 90 -4.73 -7.74 17.56
C GLU A 90 -4.62 -6.44 16.77
N TYR A 91 -3.40 -5.92 16.58
CA TYR A 91 -3.13 -4.68 15.86
C TYR A 91 -2.88 -4.90 14.36
N LEU A 92 -2.82 -6.16 13.91
CA LEU A 92 -2.56 -6.46 12.50
C LEU A 92 -3.77 -6.11 11.60
N PRO A 93 -3.54 -5.79 10.32
CA PRO A 93 -4.60 -5.34 9.40
C PRO A 93 -5.76 -6.33 9.21
N TRP A 94 -5.51 -7.62 9.41
CA TRP A 94 -6.53 -8.66 9.28
C TRP A 94 -7.29 -8.94 10.58
N SER A 95 -6.94 -8.29 11.69
CA SER A 95 -7.66 -8.42 12.96
C SER A 95 -9.08 -7.87 12.86
N GLU A 96 -10.06 -8.58 13.44
CA GLU A 96 -11.47 -8.17 13.43
C GLU A 96 -11.67 -6.79 14.06
N LYS A 97 -10.93 -6.48 15.13
CA LYS A 97 -10.96 -5.19 15.82
C LYS A 97 -10.58 -4.04 14.88
N MET A 98 -9.50 -4.19 14.14
CA MET A 98 -9.01 -3.17 13.20
C MET A 98 -9.98 -2.97 12.03
N GLN A 99 -10.56 -4.06 11.51
CA GLN A 99 -11.54 -4.00 10.43
C GLN A 99 -12.84 -3.32 10.83
N LEU A 100 -13.29 -3.47 12.08
CA LEU A 100 -14.49 -2.80 12.58
C LEU A 100 -14.27 -1.29 12.75
N THR A 101 -13.10 -0.88 13.23
CA THR A 101 -12.81 0.52 13.56
C THR A 101 -12.43 1.36 12.34
N PHE A 102 -11.66 0.80 11.39
CA PHE A 102 -11.01 1.59 10.33
C PHE A 102 -11.47 1.24 8.91
N LYS A 103 -12.56 0.47 8.75
CA LYS A 103 -13.12 0.21 7.42
C LYS A 103 -13.41 1.51 6.69
N ILE A 104 -12.96 1.59 5.43
CA ILE A 104 -13.21 2.74 4.58
C ILE A 104 -14.73 2.85 4.40
N GLN A 105 -15.35 3.83 5.06
CA GLN A 105 -16.67 4.26 4.66
C GLN A 105 -16.49 4.95 3.31
N LYS A 106 -17.11 4.43 2.26
CA LYS A 106 -17.24 5.15 0.99
C LYS A 106 -18.10 6.39 1.24
N THR A 107 -17.51 7.43 1.81
CA THR A 107 -18.01 8.78 1.64
C THR A 107 -17.75 9.11 0.18
N GLY A 108 -18.81 9.16 -0.61
CA GLY A 108 -18.74 9.41 -2.03
C GLY A 108 -18.01 10.71 -2.31
N PHE A 109 -16.82 10.63 -2.89
CA PHE A 109 -16.31 11.70 -3.73
C PHE A 109 -16.97 11.52 -5.11
N SER A 110 -18.19 12.03 -5.24
CA SER A 110 -18.75 12.36 -6.55
C SER A 110 -17.98 13.55 -7.11
N GLU A 111 -17.45 13.41 -8.32
CA GLU A 111 -17.42 14.44 -9.36
C GLU A 111 -17.36 15.91 -8.86
N ALA A 112 -16.19 16.38 -8.42
CA ALA A 112 -15.97 17.80 -8.14
C ALA A 112 -14.59 18.24 -8.62
N GLU A 113 -14.27 17.97 -9.89
CA GLU A 113 -13.16 18.64 -10.58
C GLU A 113 -13.48 18.90 -12.06
N LYS A 114 -14.70 19.38 -12.33
CA LYS A 114 -15.04 20.07 -13.58
C LYS A 114 -15.91 21.27 -13.29
N GLY A 115 -15.30 22.46 -13.32
CA GLY A 115 -16.01 23.73 -13.23
C GLY A 115 -15.07 24.90 -12.96
N GLU A 116 -14.78 25.65 -14.03
CA GLU A 116 -14.41 27.08 -14.04
C GLU A 116 -13.19 27.59 -13.27
N LEU A 117 -12.19 28.05 -14.03
CA LEU A 117 -11.97 29.51 -14.15
C LEU A 117 -11.25 29.81 -15.48
N GLN A 118 -12.07 29.98 -16.53
CA GLN A 118 -11.77 30.93 -17.61
C GLN A 118 -12.34 32.29 -17.19
N SER A 119 -11.44 33.19 -16.83
CA SER A 119 -11.54 34.67 -16.82
C SER A 119 -10.43 35.07 -15.85
N GLU A 120 -9.40 35.77 -16.27
CA GLU A 120 -9.46 37.22 -16.42
C GLU A 120 -8.60 37.70 -17.60
N THR A 121 -9.24 38.51 -18.44
CA THR A 121 -8.62 39.47 -19.35
C THR A 121 -8.05 40.63 -18.54
N ALA A 122 -6.82 41.02 -18.84
CA ALA A 122 -6.40 42.43 -18.91
C ALA A 122 -5.32 42.57 -20.00
#